data_AF-A0A967VQI9-F1
#
_entry.id   AF-A0A967VQI9-F1
#
_cell.length_a   1.000
_cell.length_b   1.000
_cell.length_c   1.000
_cell.angle_alpha   90.00
_cell.angle_beta   90.00
_cell.angle_gamma   90.00
#
_symmetry.space_group_name_H-M   'P 1'
#
loop_
_entity.id
_entity.type
_entity.pdbx_description
1 polymer ?
#
loop_
_entity_poly.entity_id
_entity_poly.type
_entity_poly.pdbx_seq_one_letter_code
_entity_poly.pdbx_strand_id
1 'polypeptide(L)'
;MSVKLIRAVVDQRSHKDADEIREIERAVATSVAMHEAALRTAAPGVRESDIAAQVEHLARAAGGRSAFPVIATVHGETLHNHAQTATLSEGDLFLLDSGAESELGYAGDLTTTWPVSSGLDDRQAEVFALLGQAYDAAVAGLAPGMPNREVHFAACRAIFEGMKGL
;
A
#
# COMPACT_ATOMS: atom_id res chain seq x y z
N MET A 1 -14.53 -10.16 -28.85
CA MET A 1 -13.46 -10.91 -28.16
C MET A 1 -14.07 -12.17 -27.56
N SER A 2 -13.39 -13.32 -27.61
CA SER A 2 -13.95 -14.60 -27.11
C SER A 2 -13.95 -14.65 -25.58
N VAL A 3 -15.14 -14.74 -24.95
CA VAL A 3 -15.27 -14.85 -23.49
C VAL A 3 -14.54 -16.09 -22.94
N LYS A 4 -14.58 -17.19 -23.69
CA LYS A 4 -13.88 -18.43 -23.32
C LYS A 4 -12.36 -18.22 -23.25
N LEU A 5 -11.79 -17.50 -24.23
CA LEU A 5 -10.37 -17.20 -24.25
C LEU A 5 -9.97 -16.28 -23.09
N ILE A 6 -10.76 -15.22 -22.82
CA ILE A 6 -10.50 -14.31 -21.71
C ILE A 6 -10.46 -15.07 -20.39
N ARG A 7 -11.45 -15.93 -20.13
CA ARG A 7 -11.50 -16.73 -18.90
C ARG A 7 -10.31 -17.67 -18.75
N ALA A 8 -9.89 -18.33 -19.83
CA ALA A 8 -8.73 -19.22 -19.80
C ALA A 8 -7.43 -18.45 -19.49
N VAL A 9 -7.24 -17.26 -20.05
CA VAL A 9 -6.06 -16.42 -19.78
C VAL A 9 -6.09 -15.87 -18.34
N VAL A 10 -7.25 -15.46 -17.84
CA VAL A 10 -7.40 -15.00 -16.45
C VAL A 10 -7.08 -16.12 -15.45
N ASP A 11 -7.57 -17.33 -15.72
CA ASP A 11 -7.28 -18.51 -14.90
C ASP A 11 -5.78 -18.79 -14.86
N GLN A 12 -5.12 -18.83 -16.03
CA GLN A 12 -3.67 -19.00 -16.11
C GLN A 12 -2.90 -17.93 -15.32
N ARG A 13 -3.21 -16.63 -15.51
CA ARG A 13 -2.54 -15.53 -14.80
C ARG A 13 -2.84 -15.47 -13.30
N SER A 14 -3.84 -16.21 -12.83
CA SER A 14 -4.16 -16.28 -11.39
C SER A 14 -3.14 -17.12 -10.63
N HIS A 15 -2.52 -18.10 -11.30
CA HIS A 15 -1.53 -19.02 -10.74
C HIS A 15 -0.12 -18.64 -11.22
N LYS A 16 0.69 -18.09 -10.31
CA LYS A 16 2.05 -17.62 -10.64
C LYS A 16 3.03 -18.78 -10.62
N ASP A 17 3.88 -18.86 -11.62
CA ASP A 17 5.05 -19.73 -11.57
C ASP A 17 6.20 -19.12 -10.72
N ALA A 18 7.31 -19.85 -10.61
CA ALA A 18 8.44 -19.41 -9.81
C ALA A 18 9.18 -18.18 -10.39
N ASP A 19 9.17 -18.00 -11.71
CA ASP A 19 9.74 -16.82 -12.35
C ASP A 19 8.87 -15.59 -12.13
N GLU A 20 7.55 -15.74 -12.23
CA GLU A 20 6.58 -14.68 -11.93
C GLU A 20 6.68 -14.22 -10.47
N ILE A 21 6.81 -15.16 -9.52
CA ILE A 21 7.02 -14.83 -8.10
C ILE A 21 8.31 -14.04 -7.91
N ARG A 22 9.42 -14.45 -8.54
CA ARG A 22 10.69 -13.72 -8.47
C ARG A 22 10.57 -12.29 -9.00
N GLU A 23 9.78 -12.07 -10.05
CA GLU A 23 9.52 -10.72 -10.56
C GLU A 23 8.65 -9.88 -9.62
N ILE A 24 7.64 -10.48 -8.98
CA ILE A 24 6.83 -9.81 -7.95
C ILE A 24 7.72 -9.41 -6.77
N GLU A 25 8.59 -10.29 -6.30
CA GLU A 25 9.54 -10.00 -5.21
C GLU A 25 10.50 -8.86 -5.59
N ARG A 26 11.00 -8.81 -6.83
CA ARG A 26 11.80 -7.69 -7.34
C ARG A 26 11.03 -6.36 -7.34
N ALA A 27 9.77 -6.40 -7.79
CA ALA A 27 8.91 -5.22 -7.81
C ALA A 27 8.62 -4.73 -6.38
N VAL A 28 8.31 -5.64 -5.46
CA VAL A 28 8.11 -5.35 -4.03
C VAL A 28 9.37 -4.78 -3.38
N ALA A 29 10.55 -5.31 -3.68
CA ALA A 29 11.81 -4.77 -3.15
C ALA A 29 12.04 -3.30 -3.57
N THR A 30 11.72 -2.97 -4.83
CA THR A 30 11.75 -1.58 -5.31
C THR A 30 10.69 -0.73 -4.60
N SER A 31 9.47 -1.25 -4.42
CA SER A 31 8.42 -0.56 -3.65
C SER A 31 8.85 -0.28 -2.21
N VAL A 32 9.50 -1.22 -1.53
CA VAL A 32 10.04 -1.00 -0.18
C VAL A 32 11.03 0.17 -0.18
N ALA A 33 11.95 0.21 -1.14
CA ALA A 33 12.88 1.34 -1.26
C ALA A 33 12.18 2.69 -1.51
N MET A 34 11.07 2.70 -2.25
CA MET A 34 10.21 3.88 -2.43
C MET A 34 9.61 4.35 -1.10
N HIS A 35 8.99 3.43 -0.35
CA HIS A 35 8.36 3.74 0.94
C HIS A 35 9.38 4.21 1.99
N GLU A 36 10.54 3.57 2.06
CA GLU A 36 11.63 4.00 2.93
C GLU A 36 12.17 5.39 2.59
N ALA A 37 12.23 5.75 1.30
CA ALA A 37 12.65 7.08 0.89
C ALA A 37 11.63 8.14 1.31
N ALA A 38 10.35 7.87 1.10
CA ALA A 38 9.27 8.76 1.56
C ALA A 38 9.29 8.94 3.08
N LEU A 39 9.49 7.86 3.85
CA LEU A 39 9.65 7.92 5.31
C LEU A 39 10.80 8.84 5.74
N ARG A 40 11.92 8.85 5.00
CA ARG A 40 13.07 9.72 5.29
C ARG A 40 12.86 11.18 4.87
N THR A 41 11.94 11.44 3.95
CA THR A 41 11.71 12.77 3.36
C THR A 41 10.50 13.48 3.96
N ALA A 42 9.48 12.76 4.42
CA ALA A 42 8.28 13.32 5.02
C ALA A 42 8.61 14.07 6.33
N ALA A 43 8.55 15.40 6.26
CA ALA A 43 8.80 16.30 7.38
C ALA A 43 7.95 17.58 7.24
N PRO A 44 7.72 18.34 8.33
CA PRO A 44 7.00 19.61 8.25
C PRO A 44 7.63 20.55 7.21
N GLY A 45 6.79 21.16 6.37
CA GLY A 45 7.20 22.05 5.28
C GLY A 45 7.48 21.37 3.94
N VAL A 46 7.51 20.03 3.87
CA VAL A 46 7.64 19.28 2.62
C VAL A 46 6.28 19.16 1.93
N ARG A 47 6.24 19.26 0.59
CA ARG A 47 4.99 19.10 -0.16
C ARG A 47 4.74 17.63 -0.49
N GLU A 48 3.47 17.23 -0.50
CA GLU A 48 3.04 15.89 -0.94
C GLU A 48 3.60 15.53 -2.33
N SER A 49 3.57 16.49 -3.27
CA SER A 49 4.09 16.33 -4.63
C SER A 49 5.60 16.06 -4.69
N ASP A 50 6.38 16.57 -3.73
CA ASP A 50 7.84 16.39 -3.73
C ASP A 50 8.19 14.95 -3.34
N ILE A 51 7.44 14.39 -2.37
CA ILE A 51 7.53 12.98 -1.98
C ILE A 51 7.07 12.08 -3.13
N ALA A 52 5.94 12.42 -3.78
CA ALA A 52 5.44 11.69 -4.94
C ALA A 52 6.48 11.61 -6.08
N ALA A 53 7.10 12.74 -6.42
CA ALA A 53 8.14 12.80 -7.45
C ALA A 53 9.37 11.93 -7.08
N GLN A 54 9.77 11.93 -5.81
CA GLN A 54 10.89 11.11 -5.34
C GLN A 54 10.60 9.61 -5.48
N VAL A 55 9.42 9.15 -5.08
CA VAL A 55 9.07 7.73 -5.16
C VAL A 55 8.94 7.26 -6.62
N GLU A 56 8.35 8.08 -7.49
CA GLU A 56 8.26 7.77 -8.93
C GLU A 56 9.65 7.73 -9.58
N HIS A 57 10.56 8.64 -9.18
CA HIS A 57 11.94 8.61 -9.63
C HIS A 57 12.63 7.29 -9.29
N LEU A 58 12.44 6.76 -8.08
CA LEU A 58 13.04 5.49 -7.67
C LEU A 58 12.54 4.31 -8.50
N ALA A 59 11.23 4.24 -8.76
CA ALA A 59 10.67 3.21 -9.64
C ALA A 59 11.27 3.28 -11.06
N ARG A 60 11.47 4.50 -11.59
CA ARG A 60 12.12 4.73 -12.89
C ARG A 60 13.60 4.38 -12.88
N ALA A 61 14.32 4.75 -11.82
CA ALA A 61 15.74 4.49 -11.67
C ALA A 61 16.05 2.99 -11.58
N ALA A 62 15.11 2.20 -11.09
CA ALA A 62 15.18 0.74 -11.07
C ALA A 62 14.85 0.07 -12.42
N GLY A 63 14.67 0.83 -13.51
CA GLY A 63 14.33 0.33 -14.84
C GLY A 63 12.83 0.17 -15.11
N GLY A 64 12.01 0.31 -14.07
CA GLY A 64 10.56 0.14 -14.13
C GLY A 64 9.77 1.44 -14.23
N ARG A 65 8.58 1.42 -13.62
CA ARG A 65 7.69 2.57 -13.42
C ARG A 65 6.82 2.36 -12.19
N SER A 66 6.08 3.36 -11.75
CA SER A 66 5.01 3.13 -10.76
C SER A 66 3.94 2.20 -11.34
N ALA A 67 3.51 1.21 -10.56
CA ALA A 67 2.49 0.23 -10.96
C ALA A 67 1.10 0.87 -11.14
N PHE A 68 0.84 1.95 -10.40
CA PHE A 68 -0.38 2.75 -10.43
C PHE A 68 -0.04 4.21 -10.07
N PRO A 69 -0.97 5.17 -10.30
CA PRO A 69 -0.76 6.56 -9.90
C PRO A 69 -0.54 6.67 -8.39
N VAL A 70 0.58 7.28 -7.99
CA VAL A 70 0.97 7.39 -6.58
C VAL A 70 -0.08 8.16 -5.78
N ILE A 71 -0.41 7.64 -4.61
CA ILE A 71 -1.21 8.32 -3.59
C ILE A 71 -0.24 8.68 -2.46
N ALA A 72 -0.01 9.97 -2.25
CA ALA A 72 0.93 10.49 -1.27
C ALA A 72 0.24 11.67 -0.61
N THR A 73 -0.36 11.47 0.57
CA THR A 73 -1.24 12.49 1.13
C THR A 73 -1.40 12.49 2.64
N VAL A 74 -1.69 13.66 3.20
CA VAL A 74 -2.20 13.83 4.57
C VAL A 74 -3.72 13.68 4.68
N HIS A 75 -4.44 13.62 3.55
CA HIS A 75 -5.89 13.43 3.45
C HIS A 75 -6.24 11.97 3.13
N GLY A 76 -5.81 11.05 4.00
CA GLY A 76 -5.95 9.60 3.84
C GLY A 76 -7.40 9.07 3.90
N GLU A 77 -8.36 9.90 4.31
CA GLU A 77 -9.80 9.60 4.26
C GLU A 77 -10.33 9.45 2.83
N THR A 78 -9.62 10.01 1.83
CA THR A 78 -9.94 9.86 0.42
C THR A 78 -9.04 8.79 -0.21
N LEU A 79 -9.60 7.62 -0.52
CA LEU A 79 -8.82 6.44 -0.96
C LEU A 79 -7.90 6.72 -2.17
N HIS A 80 -8.47 7.08 -3.33
CA HIS A 80 -7.69 7.39 -4.54
C HIS A 80 -7.42 8.89 -4.67
N ASN A 81 -6.73 9.46 -3.68
CA ASN A 81 -6.36 10.88 -3.69
C ASN A 81 -5.03 11.12 -4.42
N HIS A 82 -5.12 11.69 -5.62
CA HIS A 82 -3.96 12.07 -6.43
C HIS A 82 -3.73 13.59 -6.48
N ALA A 83 -4.36 14.37 -5.60
CA ALA A 83 -4.26 15.83 -5.64
C ALA A 83 -2.84 16.32 -5.32
N GLN A 84 -2.21 15.73 -4.29
CA GLN A 84 -0.82 16.00 -3.89
C GLN A 84 -0.52 17.51 -3.72
N THR A 85 -1.50 18.26 -3.20
CA THR A 85 -1.44 19.72 -3.09
C THR A 85 -1.03 20.22 -1.72
N ALA A 86 -1.09 19.38 -0.67
CA ALA A 86 -0.82 19.82 0.69
C ALA A 86 0.68 19.96 0.96
N THR A 87 0.97 20.75 1.99
CA THR A 87 2.29 20.81 2.63
C THR A 87 2.16 20.18 3.99
N LEU A 88 3.03 19.22 4.29
CA LEU A 88 3.03 18.48 5.55
C LEU A 88 3.25 19.45 6.71
N SER A 89 2.50 19.24 7.78
CA SER A 89 2.58 19.97 9.05
C SER A 89 2.91 19.01 10.19
N GLU A 90 3.49 19.53 11.27
CA GLU A 90 3.74 18.72 12.46
C GLU A 90 2.43 18.19 13.04
N GLY A 91 2.37 16.88 13.28
CA GLY A 91 1.18 16.20 13.81
C GLY A 91 0.27 15.55 12.75
N ASP A 92 0.49 15.83 11.45
CA ASP A 92 -0.23 15.13 10.38
C ASP A 92 0.07 13.62 10.40
N LEU A 93 -0.88 12.81 9.91
CA LEU A 93 -0.58 11.45 9.44
C LEU A 93 -0.38 11.50 7.93
N PHE A 94 0.77 11.04 7.46
CA PHE A 94 1.03 10.91 6.03
C PHE A 94 0.82 9.47 5.59
N LEU A 95 0.02 9.29 4.54
CA LEU A 95 -0.26 8.02 3.89
C LEU A 95 0.41 7.99 2.52
N LEU A 96 1.23 6.98 2.29
CA LEU A 96 1.75 6.64 0.97
C LEU A 96 1.15 5.30 0.54
N ASP A 97 0.45 5.31 -0.58
CA ASP A 97 0.03 4.13 -1.31
C ASP A 97 0.69 4.16 -2.70
N SER A 98 1.65 3.27 -2.89
CA SER A 98 2.50 3.23 -4.08
C SER A 98 3.20 1.88 -4.23
N GLY A 99 3.57 1.56 -5.46
CA GLY A 99 4.47 0.46 -5.74
C GLY A 99 5.09 0.53 -7.12
N ALA A 100 6.18 -0.22 -7.31
CA ALA A 100 6.89 -0.33 -8.58
C ALA A 100 6.32 -1.47 -9.44
N GLU A 101 6.40 -1.29 -10.75
CA GLU A 101 6.23 -2.33 -11.76
C GLU A 101 7.61 -2.71 -12.32
N SER A 102 7.91 -4.01 -12.31
CA SER A 102 9.09 -4.57 -12.98
C SER A 102 9.02 -4.38 -14.50
N GLU A 103 10.16 -4.53 -15.19
CA GLU A 103 10.23 -4.44 -16.66
C GLU A 103 9.31 -5.44 -17.38
N LEU A 104 8.99 -6.57 -16.72
CA LEU A 104 8.09 -7.61 -17.25
C LEU A 104 6.62 -7.39 -16.87
N GLY A 105 6.28 -6.31 -16.16
CA GLY A 105 4.89 -5.95 -15.86
C GLY A 105 4.32 -6.50 -14.55
N TYR A 106 5.15 -7.06 -13.67
CA TYR A 106 4.73 -7.49 -12.32
C TYR A 106 4.80 -6.31 -11.35
N ALA A 107 3.75 -6.13 -10.56
CA ALA A 107 3.59 -5.00 -9.66
C ALA A 107 3.86 -5.38 -8.19
N GLY A 108 4.55 -4.50 -7.47
CA GLY A 108 4.40 -4.35 -6.04
C GLY A 108 3.27 -3.36 -5.75
N ASP A 109 2.61 -3.54 -4.61
CA ASP A 109 1.48 -2.71 -4.16
C ASP A 109 1.53 -2.65 -2.64
N LEU A 110 1.88 -1.48 -2.10
CA LEU A 110 2.13 -1.29 -0.68
C LEU A 110 1.50 0.03 -0.24
N THR A 111 0.89 0.00 0.94
CA THR A 111 0.44 1.20 1.65
C THR A 111 1.17 1.29 2.99
N THR A 112 1.75 2.45 3.30
CA THR A 112 2.35 2.76 4.61
C THR A 112 1.82 4.10 5.09
N THR A 113 1.46 4.18 6.37
CA THR A 113 1.03 5.42 7.02
C THR A 113 1.93 5.66 8.23
N TRP A 114 2.33 6.91 8.47
CA TRP A 114 3.17 7.29 9.61
C TRP A 114 2.93 8.75 10.04
N PRO A 115 3.26 9.13 11.28
CA PRO A 115 3.10 10.50 11.73
C PRO A 115 4.22 11.40 11.20
N VAL A 116 3.87 12.63 10.82
CA VAL A 116 4.80 13.72 10.53
C VAL A 116 5.20 14.39 11.85
N SER A 117 5.80 13.62 12.74
CA SER A 117 6.27 14.04 14.06
C SER A 117 7.26 12.99 14.59
N SER A 118 7.68 13.12 15.86
CA SER A 118 8.54 12.10 16.49
C SER A 118 7.83 10.78 16.83
N GLY A 119 6.49 10.74 16.77
CA GLY A 119 5.70 9.57 17.12
C GLY A 119 4.20 9.82 17.05
N LEU A 120 3.42 8.74 17.09
CA LEU A 120 1.97 8.81 17.09
C LEU A 120 1.48 9.48 18.39
N ASP A 121 0.45 10.32 18.29
CA ASP A 121 -0.31 10.71 19.48
C ASP A 121 -1.18 9.55 20.01
N ASP A 122 -1.77 9.71 21.18
CA ASP A 122 -2.56 8.65 21.83
C ASP A 122 -3.69 8.13 20.92
N ARG A 123 -4.41 9.03 20.24
CA ARG A 123 -5.53 8.65 19.38
C ARG A 123 -5.05 7.96 18.11
N GLN A 124 -3.99 8.46 17.50
CA GLN A 124 -3.35 7.85 16.34
C GLN A 124 -2.83 6.46 16.70
N ALA A 125 -2.19 6.29 17.85
CA ALA A 125 -1.68 5.01 18.33
C ALA A 125 -2.80 3.99 18.57
N GLU A 126 -3.92 4.39 19.17
CA GLU A 126 -5.10 3.53 19.34
C GLU A 126 -5.64 3.02 18.00
N VAL A 127 -5.79 3.92 17.01
CA VAL A 127 -6.28 3.56 15.68
C VAL A 127 -5.28 2.66 14.94
N PHE A 128 -3.99 2.95 15.00
CA PHE A 128 -2.94 2.11 14.40
C PHE A 128 -2.92 0.70 15.00
N ALA A 129 -3.05 0.59 16.33
CA ALA A 129 -3.10 -0.71 17.00
C ALA A 129 -4.32 -1.54 16.55
N LEU A 130 -5.49 -0.91 16.39
CA LEU A 130 -6.68 -1.56 15.83
C LEU A 130 -6.44 -2.03 14.39
N LEU A 131 -5.84 -1.18 13.54
CA LEU A 131 -5.51 -1.56 12.16
C LEU A 131 -4.54 -2.74 12.11
N GLY A 132 -3.55 -2.79 13.00
CA GLY A 132 -2.65 -3.93 13.15
C GLY A 132 -3.40 -5.23 13.49
N GLN A 133 -4.33 -5.18 14.45
CA GLN A 133 -5.18 -6.33 14.79
C GLN A 133 -6.04 -6.80 13.61
N ALA A 134 -6.57 -5.86 12.82
CA ALA A 134 -7.35 -6.18 11.63
C ALA A 134 -6.51 -6.84 10.54
N TYR A 135 -5.28 -6.35 10.33
CA TYR A 135 -4.32 -6.94 9.43
C TYR A 135 -3.94 -8.36 9.86
N ASP A 136 -3.58 -8.57 11.13
CA ASP A 136 -3.21 -9.88 11.66
C ASP A 136 -4.36 -10.89 11.54
N ALA A 137 -5.60 -10.47 11.80
CA ALA A 137 -6.79 -11.29 11.64
C ALA A 137 -7.01 -11.73 10.18
N ALA A 138 -6.75 -10.85 9.21
CA ALA A 138 -6.81 -11.20 7.79
C ALA A 138 -5.69 -12.18 7.41
N VAL A 139 -4.45 -11.89 7.79
CA VAL A 139 -3.28 -12.72 7.46
C VAL A 139 -3.43 -14.13 8.02
N ALA A 140 -3.92 -14.27 9.27
CA ALA A 140 -4.17 -15.58 9.89
C ALA A 140 -5.22 -16.42 9.14
N GLY A 141 -6.10 -15.79 8.34
CA GLY A 141 -7.10 -16.46 7.52
C GLY A 141 -6.59 -16.93 6.15
N LEU A 142 -5.40 -16.53 5.71
CA LEU A 142 -4.89 -16.85 4.37
C LEU A 142 -4.46 -18.33 4.27
N ALA A 143 -5.23 -19.13 3.54
CA ALA A 143 -4.91 -20.53 3.28
C ALA A 143 -5.55 -21.04 1.97
N PRO A 144 -5.01 -22.10 1.33
CA PRO A 144 -5.66 -22.77 0.21
C PRO A 144 -7.10 -23.19 0.55
N GLY A 145 -8.04 -22.87 -0.33
CA GLY A 145 -9.47 -23.17 -0.13
C GLY A 145 -10.24 -22.14 0.70
N MET A 146 -9.58 -21.16 1.34
CA MET A 146 -10.26 -20.08 2.03
C MET A 146 -10.81 -19.04 1.04
N PRO A 147 -12.13 -18.73 1.04
CA PRO A 147 -12.65 -17.65 0.21
C PRO A 147 -12.14 -16.28 0.69
N ASN A 148 -11.72 -15.41 -0.24
CA ASN A 148 -11.30 -14.04 0.06
C ASN A 148 -12.33 -13.27 0.92
N ARG A 149 -13.63 -13.50 0.71
CA ARG A 149 -14.70 -12.88 1.49
C ARG A 149 -14.61 -13.19 2.99
N GLU A 150 -14.19 -14.40 3.36
CA GLU A 150 -14.06 -14.77 4.78
C GLU A 150 -12.86 -14.07 5.43
N VAL A 151 -11.75 -13.92 4.68
CA VAL A 151 -10.58 -13.11 5.10
C VAL A 151 -10.97 -11.65 5.28
N HIS A 152 -11.72 -11.08 4.33
CA HIS A 152 -12.26 -9.72 4.43
C HIS A 152 -13.11 -9.55 5.68
N PHE A 153 -14.05 -10.48 5.94
CA PHE A 153 -14.88 -10.40 7.15
C PHE A 153 -14.12 -10.64 8.45
N ALA A 154 -12.99 -11.34 8.44
CA ALA A 154 -12.11 -11.43 9.61
C ALA A 154 -11.57 -10.05 9.99
N ALA A 155 -11.05 -9.28 9.03
CA ALA A 155 -10.63 -7.90 9.25
C ALA A 155 -11.80 -7.00 9.68
N CYS A 156 -12.96 -7.07 9.01
CA CYS A 156 -14.13 -6.27 9.37
C CYS A 156 -14.60 -6.53 10.81
N ARG A 157 -14.58 -7.79 11.26
CA ARG A 157 -14.93 -8.15 12.64
C ARG A 157 -13.91 -7.58 13.62
N ALA A 158 -12.62 -7.69 13.34
CA ALA A 158 -11.58 -7.10 14.19
C ALA A 158 -11.74 -5.57 14.30
N ILE A 159 -12.00 -4.88 13.19
CA ILE A 159 -12.27 -3.43 13.19
C ILE A 159 -13.52 -3.13 14.03
N PHE A 160 -14.64 -3.80 13.78
CA PHE A 160 -15.88 -3.57 14.52
C PHE A 160 -15.70 -3.78 16.02
N GLU A 161 -15.01 -4.84 16.41
CA GLU A 161 -14.76 -5.16 17.81
C GLU A 161 -13.84 -4.13 18.47
N GLY A 162 -12.75 -3.74 17.82
CA GLY A 162 -11.83 -2.72 18.30
C GLY A 162 -12.47 -1.33 18.42
N MET A 163 -13.37 -0.97 17.49
CA MET A 163 -14.05 0.33 17.50
C MET A 163 -14.98 0.53 18.70
N LYS A 164 -15.40 -0.52 19.40
CA LYS A 164 -16.21 -0.38 20.62
C LYS A 164 -15.42 0.17 21.82
N GLY A 165 -14.09 0.08 21.78
CA GLY A 165 -13.19 0.57 22.83
C GLY A 165 -12.53 1.91 22.53
N LEU A 166 -12.74 2.46 21.33
CA LEU A 166 -12.29 3.77 20.86
C LEU A 166 -13.31 4.87 21.17
#